data_AF-A0A077MGT4-F1
#
_entry.id   AF-A0A077MGT4-F1
#
_cell.length_a   1.000
_cell.length_b   1.000
_cell.length_c   1.000
_cell.angle_alpha   90.00
_cell.angle_beta   90.00
_cell.angle_gamma   90.00
#
_symmetry.space_group_name_H-M   'P 1'
#
loop_
_entity.id
_entity.type
_entity.pdbx_description
1 polymer ?
#
loop_
_entity_poly.entity_id
_entity_poly.type
_entity_poly.pdbx_seq_one_letter_code
_entity_poly.pdbx_strand_id
1 'polypeptide(L)'
;MSTADTARDMDLIRQAVGDARLNYYGVSYGSYLGSSYASMFPNRVGHVVVDAVLDPVAWSTGTGRPPYEPFTARIKSGRGAYEAMMTGLAECDKAGKARCAFAGGAAAKWAKLTSRAKGGHLQFMGEHLAYADLIAGTLGPLYGNDYTDLMGALDQLYAENFEGRSDPAAARAAAELFVTSAADAQNPFTVPAPGLRRVSDAFAGVACADTRNPRDLASWSQAARKQDRSYPGFALRWIWLGAPCAGWPGGDGRCLPRPVRGQDRQPGPGHRQPL
;
A
#
# COMPACT_ATOMS: atom_id res chain seq x y z
N MET A 1 10.24 -14.13 -9.13
CA MET A 1 10.26 -13.89 -7.67
C MET A 1 8.81 -13.79 -7.22
N SER A 2 8.25 -14.89 -6.73
CA SER A 2 6.86 -14.97 -6.21
C SER A 2 6.85 -15.19 -4.70
N THR A 3 5.71 -15.00 -4.03
CA THR A 3 5.54 -15.39 -2.62
C THR A 3 5.87 -16.86 -2.40
N ALA A 4 5.51 -17.73 -3.35
CA ALA A 4 5.80 -19.17 -3.24
C ALA A 4 7.32 -19.45 -3.26
N ASP A 5 8.09 -18.68 -4.05
CA ASP A 5 9.56 -18.79 -4.06
C ASP A 5 10.12 -18.29 -2.73
N THR A 6 9.68 -17.12 -2.26
CA THR A 6 10.10 -16.57 -0.96
C THR A 6 9.75 -17.50 0.20
N ALA A 7 8.61 -18.18 0.17
CA ALA A 7 8.24 -19.17 1.18
C ALA A 7 9.18 -20.40 1.18
N ARG A 8 9.67 -20.83 0.01
CA ARG A 8 10.69 -21.90 -0.08
C ARG A 8 12.02 -21.41 0.47
N ASP A 9 12.41 -20.18 0.17
CA ASP A 9 13.63 -19.58 0.72
C ASP A 9 13.57 -19.48 2.24
N MET A 10 12.41 -19.09 2.81
CA MET A 10 12.18 -19.11 4.26
C MET A 10 12.37 -20.51 4.86
N ASP A 11 11.96 -21.56 4.16
CA ASP A 11 12.17 -22.92 4.65
C ASP A 11 13.64 -23.35 4.60
N LEU A 12 14.39 -22.91 3.59
CA LEU A 12 15.84 -23.11 3.54
C LEU A 12 16.56 -22.36 4.66
N ILE A 13 16.14 -21.12 4.95
CA ILE A 13 16.66 -20.33 6.08
C ILE A 13 16.39 -21.05 7.40
N ARG A 14 15.16 -21.54 7.62
CA ARG A 14 14.80 -22.34 8.81
C ARG A 14 15.74 -23.54 8.98
N GLN A 15 16.02 -24.26 7.89
CA GLN A 15 16.96 -25.40 7.92
C GLN A 15 18.38 -24.97 8.27
N ALA A 16 18.87 -23.89 7.64
CA ALA A 16 20.22 -23.38 7.84
C ALA A 16 20.48 -22.93 9.29
N VAL A 17 19.46 -22.41 9.98
CA VAL A 17 19.57 -22.02 11.40
C VAL A 17 19.28 -23.17 12.37
N GLY A 18 18.98 -24.38 11.88
CA GLY A 18 18.76 -25.58 12.69
C GLY A 18 17.39 -25.70 13.34
N ASP A 19 16.44 -24.81 13.02
CA ASP A 19 15.11 -24.83 13.61
C ASP A 19 14.26 -25.97 13.06
N ALA A 20 13.60 -26.74 13.93
CA ALA A 20 12.65 -27.78 13.49
C ALA A 20 11.39 -27.16 12.87
N ARG A 21 10.90 -26.05 13.43
CA ARG A 21 9.70 -25.33 13.01
C ARG A 21 9.97 -23.83 12.95
N LEU A 22 9.37 -23.14 11.97
CA LEU A 22 9.49 -21.70 11.80
C LEU A 22 8.55 -20.96 12.77
N ASN A 23 9.11 -20.08 13.60
CA ASN A 23 8.36 -19.05 14.29
C ASN A 23 8.40 -17.77 13.45
N TYR A 24 7.24 -17.18 13.17
CA TYR A 24 7.10 -16.12 12.17
C TYR A 24 6.20 -14.99 12.65
N TYR A 25 6.66 -13.75 12.45
CA TYR A 25 5.84 -12.56 12.52
C TYR A 25 5.86 -11.85 11.17
N GLY A 26 4.69 -11.60 10.58
CA GLY A 26 4.57 -10.97 9.28
C GLY A 26 3.52 -9.87 9.25
N VAL A 27 3.91 -8.69 8.78
CA VAL A 27 3.04 -7.51 8.63
C VAL A 27 2.81 -7.25 7.15
N SER A 28 1.61 -6.79 6.79
CA SER A 28 1.29 -6.36 5.41
C SER A 28 1.50 -7.52 4.42
N TYR A 29 2.35 -7.38 3.40
CA TYR A 29 2.75 -8.49 2.52
C TYR A 29 3.22 -9.73 3.29
N GLY A 30 3.90 -9.55 4.42
CA GLY A 30 4.33 -10.63 5.32
C GLY A 30 3.16 -11.49 5.82
N SER A 31 1.95 -10.95 5.93
CA SER A 31 0.77 -11.74 6.29
C SER A 31 0.43 -12.79 5.23
N TYR A 32 0.51 -12.43 3.95
CA TYR A 32 0.28 -13.33 2.83
C TYR A 32 1.43 -14.34 2.72
N LEU A 33 2.67 -13.89 2.92
CA LEU A 33 3.85 -14.76 2.94
C LEU A 33 3.78 -15.80 4.07
N GLY A 34 3.48 -15.39 5.30
CA GLY A 34 3.31 -16.29 6.44
C GLY A 34 2.18 -17.31 6.21
N SER A 35 1.04 -16.85 5.70
CA SER A 35 -0.10 -17.73 5.35
C SER A 35 0.26 -18.73 4.24
N SER A 36 1.07 -18.29 3.26
CA SER A 36 1.55 -19.13 2.16
C SER A 36 2.55 -20.17 2.65
N TYR A 37 3.50 -19.78 3.50
CA TYR A 37 4.43 -20.70 4.15
C TYR A 37 3.68 -21.77 4.94
N ALA A 38 2.71 -21.36 5.76
CA ALA A 38 1.91 -22.30 6.55
C ALA A 38 1.09 -23.28 5.69
N SER A 39 0.64 -22.84 4.51
CA SER A 39 -0.08 -23.69 3.56
C SER A 39 0.85 -24.66 2.83
N MET A 40 2.08 -24.24 2.51
CA MET A 40 3.06 -25.06 1.78
C MET A 40 3.80 -26.06 2.69
N PHE A 41 4.04 -25.69 3.95
CA PHE A 41 4.85 -26.45 4.90
C PHE A 41 4.14 -26.64 6.25
N PRO A 42 2.91 -27.19 6.30
CA PRO A 42 2.07 -27.20 7.51
C PRO A 42 2.72 -27.89 8.72
N ASN A 43 3.58 -28.89 8.48
CA ASN A 43 4.30 -29.61 9.54
C ASN A 43 5.56 -28.89 10.06
N ARG A 44 5.93 -27.76 9.44
CA ARG A 44 7.13 -26.96 9.76
C ARG A 44 6.77 -25.60 10.38
N VAL A 45 5.53 -25.42 10.81
CA VAL A 45 5.03 -24.19 11.42
C VAL A 45 5.09 -24.28 12.95
N GLY A 46 5.71 -23.29 13.59
CA GLY A 46 5.72 -23.07 15.03
C GLY A 46 4.64 -22.05 15.43
N HIS A 47 5.08 -20.96 16.08
CA HIS A 47 4.23 -19.83 16.40
C HIS A 47 4.18 -18.84 15.23
N VAL A 48 2.97 -18.52 14.76
CA VAL A 48 2.76 -17.58 13.65
C VAL A 48 1.83 -16.47 14.08
N VAL A 49 2.29 -15.23 13.89
CA VAL A 49 1.48 -14.02 14.01
C VAL A 49 1.50 -13.30 12.67
N VAL A 50 0.32 -13.00 12.14
CA VAL A 50 0.17 -12.19 10.93
C VAL A 50 -0.68 -10.96 11.26
N ASP A 51 -0.22 -9.80 10.84
CA ASP A 51 -0.85 -8.50 11.11
C ASP A 51 -1.04 -7.70 9.80
N ALA A 52 -2.04 -6.81 9.76
CA ALA A 52 -2.50 -6.11 8.56
C ALA A 52 -2.77 -7.10 7.39
N VAL A 53 -3.67 -8.04 7.65
CA VAL A 53 -3.82 -9.28 6.87
C VAL A 53 -4.38 -9.02 5.47
N LEU A 54 -3.62 -9.44 4.44
CA LEU A 54 -4.10 -9.50 3.08
C LEU A 54 -5.05 -10.67 2.88
N ASP A 55 -6.23 -10.41 2.31
CA ASP A 55 -7.12 -11.46 1.83
C ASP A 55 -6.43 -12.20 0.66
N PRO A 56 -6.17 -13.52 0.80
CA PRO A 56 -5.45 -14.29 -0.22
C PRO A 56 -6.13 -14.30 -1.59
N VAL A 57 -7.46 -14.25 -1.63
CA VAL A 57 -8.24 -14.22 -2.88
C VAL A 57 -8.19 -12.82 -3.47
N ALA A 58 -8.41 -11.78 -2.67
CA ALA A 58 -8.36 -10.40 -3.14
C ALA A 58 -6.97 -9.98 -3.60
N TRP A 59 -5.89 -10.54 -3.04
CA TRP A 59 -4.52 -10.40 -3.55
C TRP A 59 -4.34 -11.18 -4.85
N SER A 60 -4.46 -12.51 -4.81
CA SER A 60 -4.06 -13.37 -5.93
C SER A 60 -5.01 -13.29 -7.13
N THR A 61 -6.15 -13.98 -7.06
CA THR A 61 -6.98 -14.33 -8.22
C THR A 61 -8.22 -13.47 -8.38
N GLY A 62 -8.69 -12.84 -7.31
CA GLY A 62 -10.00 -12.22 -7.25
C GLY A 62 -11.14 -13.25 -7.28
N THR A 63 -12.37 -12.75 -7.18
CA THR A 63 -13.58 -13.59 -7.20
C THR A 63 -14.18 -13.77 -8.60
N GLY A 64 -13.62 -13.13 -9.64
CA GLY A 64 -14.06 -13.21 -11.04
C GLY A 64 -12.97 -13.72 -11.99
N ARG A 65 -13.35 -14.37 -13.10
CA ARG A 65 -12.43 -14.86 -14.13
C ARG A 65 -12.82 -14.36 -15.52
N PRO A 66 -11.87 -13.78 -16.30
CA PRO A 66 -10.59 -13.21 -15.84
C PRO A 66 -10.81 -12.06 -14.82
N PRO A 67 -9.81 -11.67 -14.02
CA PRO A 67 -9.97 -10.57 -13.07
C PRO A 67 -10.13 -9.26 -13.84
N TYR A 68 -11.28 -8.61 -13.69
CA TYR A 68 -11.60 -7.33 -14.33
C TYR A 68 -11.11 -6.11 -13.53
N GLU A 69 -10.66 -6.32 -12.29
CA GLU A 69 -10.18 -5.25 -11.41
C GLU A 69 -8.73 -5.50 -10.97
N PRO A 70 -7.88 -4.45 -10.98
CA PRO A 70 -6.53 -4.48 -10.41
C PRO A 70 -6.49 -4.98 -8.96
N PHE A 71 -5.41 -5.64 -8.56
CA PHE A 71 -5.27 -6.18 -7.19
C PHE A 71 -5.36 -5.10 -6.11
N THR A 72 -4.81 -3.91 -6.33
CA THR A 72 -4.88 -2.79 -5.37
C THR A 72 -6.31 -2.30 -5.17
N ALA A 73 -7.15 -2.39 -6.20
CA ALA A 73 -8.58 -2.14 -6.12
C ALA A 73 -9.28 -3.25 -5.31
N ARG A 74 -8.93 -4.52 -5.55
CA ARG A 74 -9.50 -5.70 -4.86
C ARG A 74 -9.20 -5.71 -3.35
N ILE A 75 -7.96 -5.39 -2.96
CA ILE A 75 -7.53 -5.30 -1.55
C ILE A 75 -7.91 -3.95 -0.90
N LYS A 76 -8.61 -3.07 -1.63
CA LYS A 76 -9.19 -1.81 -1.12
C LYS A 76 -8.14 -0.80 -0.61
N SER A 77 -6.94 -0.77 -1.17
CA SER A 77 -5.88 0.16 -0.73
C SER A 77 -6.30 1.64 -0.82
N GLY A 78 -6.99 2.01 -1.91
CA GLY A 78 -7.51 3.37 -2.09
C GLY A 78 -8.54 3.77 -1.02
N ARG A 79 -9.44 2.85 -0.67
CA ARG A 79 -10.43 3.04 0.39
C ARG A 79 -9.75 3.25 1.74
N GLY A 80 -8.83 2.35 2.12
CA GLY A 80 -8.14 2.42 3.40
C GLY A 80 -7.38 3.73 3.58
N ALA A 81 -6.64 4.16 2.55
CA ALA A 81 -5.93 5.45 2.58
C ALA A 81 -6.87 6.65 2.70
N TYR A 82 -8.00 6.65 1.97
CA TYR A 82 -8.98 7.73 2.07
C TYR A 82 -9.66 7.76 3.44
N GLU A 83 -10.11 6.61 3.96
CA GLU A 83 -10.71 6.52 5.28
C GLU A 83 -9.73 6.94 6.39
N ALA A 84 -8.46 6.54 6.29
CA ALA A 84 -7.39 6.97 7.20
C ALA A 84 -7.19 8.49 7.16
N MET A 85 -7.12 9.08 5.96
CA MET A 85 -7.02 10.53 5.80
C MET A 85 -8.20 11.25 6.45
N MET A 86 -9.43 10.87 6.08
CA MET A 86 -10.62 11.55 6.59
C MET A 86 -10.79 11.38 8.12
N THR A 87 -10.41 10.23 8.65
CA THR A 87 -10.39 9.99 10.10
C THR A 87 -9.32 10.85 10.78
N GLY A 88 -8.11 10.91 10.24
CA GLY A 88 -7.02 11.74 10.77
C GLY A 88 -7.39 13.22 10.84
N LEU A 89 -8.08 13.75 9.81
CA LEU A 89 -8.59 15.13 9.83
C LEU A 89 -9.64 15.35 10.92
N ALA A 90 -10.57 14.39 11.09
CA ALA A 90 -11.59 14.47 12.14
C ALA A 90 -10.98 14.41 13.55
N GLU A 91 -10.00 13.54 13.77
CA GLU A 91 -9.27 13.44 15.04
C GLU A 91 -8.41 14.68 15.30
N CYS A 92 -7.80 15.28 14.27
CA CYS A 92 -7.10 16.55 14.37
C CYS A 92 -8.03 17.67 14.87
N ASP A 93 -9.23 17.79 14.31
CA ASP A 93 -10.22 18.77 14.75
C ASP A 93 -10.69 18.52 16.20
N LYS A 94 -10.91 17.25 16.59
CA LYS A 94 -11.25 16.87 17.98
C LYS A 94 -10.13 17.21 18.96
N ALA A 95 -8.87 17.01 18.57
CA ALA A 95 -7.71 17.33 19.41
C ALA A 95 -7.53 18.84 19.60
N GLY A 96 -7.99 19.64 18.63
CA GLY A 96 -7.95 21.10 18.67
C GLY A 96 -6.57 21.68 18.34
N LYS A 97 -6.55 23.01 18.10
CA LYS A 97 -5.36 23.72 17.59
C LYS A 97 -4.13 23.64 18.49
N ALA A 98 -4.32 23.40 19.79
CA ALA A 98 -3.23 23.23 20.74
C ALA A 98 -2.46 21.90 20.56
N ARG A 99 -3.08 20.89 19.93
CA ARG A 99 -2.51 19.55 19.74
C ARG A 99 -2.36 19.15 18.28
N CYS A 100 -3.09 19.78 17.37
CA CYS A 100 -2.98 19.56 15.94
C CYS A 100 -2.99 20.90 15.20
N ALA A 101 -1.91 21.20 14.46
CA ALA A 101 -1.75 22.47 13.75
C ALA A 101 -2.89 22.71 12.74
N PHE A 102 -3.31 21.66 12.03
CA PHE A 102 -4.31 21.75 10.97
C PHE A 102 -5.75 21.89 11.46
N ALA A 103 -5.99 21.80 12.77
CA ALA A 103 -7.33 21.84 13.36
C ALA A 103 -8.08 23.16 13.05
N GLY A 104 -9.40 23.12 13.20
CA GLY A 104 -10.31 24.22 12.87
C GLY A 104 -10.92 24.05 11.48
N GLY A 105 -11.55 22.91 11.23
CA GLY A 105 -12.19 22.58 9.95
C GLY A 105 -11.23 21.89 8.99
N ALA A 106 -10.43 20.94 9.50
CA ALA A 106 -9.41 20.21 8.75
C ALA A 106 -9.96 19.58 7.46
N ALA A 107 -11.15 18.99 7.49
CA ALA A 107 -11.81 18.43 6.31
C ALA A 107 -12.11 19.50 5.23
N ALA A 108 -12.57 20.68 5.64
CA ALA A 108 -12.85 21.79 4.71
C ALA A 108 -11.55 22.40 4.14
N LYS A 109 -10.51 22.52 4.96
CA LYS A 109 -9.18 22.96 4.51
C LYS A 109 -8.59 21.97 3.49
N TRP A 110 -8.68 20.67 3.76
CA TRP A 110 -8.26 19.62 2.81
C TRP A 110 -9.02 19.70 1.48
N ALA A 111 -10.34 19.92 1.51
CA ALA A 111 -11.13 20.10 0.30
C ALA A 111 -10.67 21.33 -0.53
N LYS A 112 -10.30 22.43 0.14
CA LYS A 112 -9.73 23.62 -0.54
C LYS A 112 -8.38 23.32 -1.17
N LEU A 113 -7.47 22.67 -0.44
CA LEU A 113 -6.15 22.27 -0.96
C LEU A 113 -6.27 21.39 -2.19
N THR A 114 -7.05 20.32 -2.10
CA THR A 114 -7.26 19.38 -3.21
C THR A 114 -7.97 20.03 -4.41
N SER A 115 -8.95 20.91 -4.18
CA SER A 115 -9.59 21.67 -5.26
C SER A 115 -8.60 22.61 -5.96
N ARG A 116 -7.75 23.32 -5.20
CA ARG A 116 -6.73 24.22 -5.74
C ARG A 116 -5.67 23.46 -6.54
N ALA A 117 -5.27 22.28 -6.06
CA ALA A 117 -4.34 21.39 -6.76
C ALA A 117 -4.92 20.87 -8.08
N LYS A 118 -6.20 20.47 -8.08
CA LYS A 118 -6.91 20.05 -9.31
C LYS A 118 -7.02 21.18 -10.33
N GLY A 119 -7.10 22.43 -9.86
CA GLY A 119 -7.07 23.62 -10.72
C GLY A 119 -5.67 24.00 -11.22
N GLY A 120 -4.60 23.33 -10.78
CA GLY A 120 -3.23 23.68 -11.17
C GLY A 120 -2.72 24.98 -10.54
N HIS A 121 -3.24 25.34 -9.36
CA HIS A 121 -2.94 26.62 -8.70
C HIS A 121 -2.34 26.45 -7.30
N LEU A 122 -2.16 25.21 -6.85
CA LEU A 122 -1.55 24.94 -5.55
C LEU A 122 -0.04 25.18 -5.65
N GLN A 123 0.47 26.00 -4.75
CA GLN A 123 1.88 26.34 -4.66
C GLN A 123 2.47 25.74 -3.39
N PHE A 124 3.75 25.39 -3.42
CA PHE A 124 4.51 25.00 -2.24
C PHE A 124 5.95 25.49 -2.43
N MET A 125 6.46 26.27 -1.48
CA MET A 125 7.81 26.87 -1.57
C MET A 125 8.05 27.67 -2.87
N GLY A 126 7.01 28.29 -3.42
CA GLY A 126 7.09 29.06 -4.67
C GLY A 126 7.04 28.24 -5.95
N GLU A 127 6.91 26.91 -5.86
CA GLU A 127 6.72 26.02 -7.00
C GLU A 127 5.31 25.43 -7.06
N HIS A 128 4.89 25.05 -8.26
CA HIS A 128 3.59 24.41 -8.46
C HIS A 128 3.59 22.97 -7.92
N LEU A 129 2.70 22.68 -6.97
CA LEU A 129 2.48 21.34 -6.43
C LEU A 129 1.30 20.67 -7.13
N ALA A 130 1.58 19.64 -7.94
CA ALA A 130 0.53 18.94 -8.68
C ALA A 130 -0.38 18.13 -7.75
N TYR A 131 -1.64 17.90 -8.18
CA TYR A 131 -2.59 17.09 -7.41
C TYR A 131 -2.06 15.68 -7.12
N ALA A 132 -1.36 15.06 -8.08
CA ALA A 132 -0.77 13.74 -7.88
C ALA A 132 0.31 13.75 -6.78
N ASP A 133 1.12 14.79 -6.72
CA ASP A 133 2.19 14.95 -5.74
C ASP A 133 1.63 15.23 -4.34
N LEU A 134 0.60 16.09 -4.22
CA LEU A 134 -0.12 16.31 -2.96
C LEU A 134 -0.65 14.98 -2.40
N ILE A 135 -1.28 14.16 -3.25
CA ILE A 135 -1.82 12.86 -2.85
C ILE A 135 -0.69 11.88 -2.49
N ALA A 136 0.38 11.83 -3.28
CA ALA A 136 1.51 10.95 -3.02
C ALA A 136 2.23 11.29 -1.71
N GLY A 137 2.54 12.57 -1.49
CA GLY A 137 3.17 13.05 -0.26
C GLY A 137 2.25 12.97 0.96
N THR A 138 0.93 12.96 0.78
CA THR A 138 -0.01 12.64 1.86
C THR A 138 -0.04 11.14 2.17
N LEU A 139 0.05 10.28 1.15
CA LEU A 139 -0.06 8.82 1.32
C LEU A 139 1.10 8.23 2.13
N GLY A 140 2.32 8.75 1.98
CA GLY A 140 3.51 8.28 2.71
C GLY A 140 3.34 8.34 4.23
N PRO A 141 3.10 9.53 4.81
CA PRO A 141 2.84 9.70 6.25
C PRO A 141 1.65 8.89 6.75
N LEU A 142 0.56 8.80 5.98
CA LEU A 142 -0.58 7.95 6.33
C LEU A 142 -0.17 6.48 6.47
N TYR A 143 0.71 5.99 5.60
CA TYR A 143 1.23 4.62 5.65
C TYR A 143 2.22 4.42 6.82
N GLY A 144 3.00 5.45 7.16
CA GLY A 144 3.94 5.46 8.30
C GLY A 144 3.30 5.75 9.67
N ASN A 145 2.00 6.05 9.72
CA ASN A 145 1.28 6.55 10.89
C ASN A 145 1.80 7.89 11.43
N ASP A 146 2.40 8.71 10.57
CA ASP A 146 2.95 10.02 10.93
C ASP A 146 1.94 11.14 10.72
N TYR A 147 0.93 11.18 11.60
CA TYR A 147 -0.14 12.18 11.51
C TYR A 147 0.30 13.56 11.99
N THR A 148 1.25 13.65 12.93
CA THR A 148 1.67 14.94 13.47
C THR A 148 2.38 15.76 12.41
N ASP A 149 3.36 15.16 11.73
CA ASP A 149 4.14 15.85 10.72
C ASP A 149 3.29 16.12 9.47
N LEU A 150 2.40 15.17 9.10
CA LEU A 150 1.42 15.39 8.04
C LEU A 150 0.53 16.60 8.31
N MET A 151 -0.04 16.72 9.52
CA MET A 151 -0.93 17.85 9.84
C MET A 151 -0.16 19.17 9.92
N GLY A 152 1.09 19.15 10.38
CA GLY A 152 1.97 20.32 10.30
C GLY A 152 2.22 20.77 8.85
N ALA A 153 2.54 19.81 7.98
CA ALA A 153 2.81 20.08 6.57
C ALA A 153 1.56 20.59 5.81
N LEU A 154 0.38 20.02 6.11
CA LEU A 154 -0.88 20.50 5.54
C LEU A 154 -1.26 21.91 6.04
N ASP A 155 -0.94 22.25 7.29
CA ASP A 155 -1.16 23.60 7.81
C ASP A 155 -0.25 24.63 7.14
N GLN A 156 1.04 24.31 6.99
CA GLN A 156 1.97 25.16 6.25
C GLN A 156 1.52 25.35 4.80
N LEU A 157 1.15 24.27 4.11
CA LEU A 157 0.65 24.36 2.73
C LEU A 157 -0.63 25.20 2.63
N TYR A 158 -1.53 25.09 3.60
CA TYR A 158 -2.74 25.91 3.65
C TYR A 158 -2.42 27.38 3.92
N ALA A 159 -1.50 27.66 4.85
CA ALA A 159 -1.05 29.01 5.18
C ALA A 159 -0.45 29.73 3.97
N GLU A 160 0.40 29.05 3.19
CA GLU A 160 1.01 29.61 1.99
C GLU A 160 -0.03 29.98 0.91
N ASN A 161 -1.06 29.15 0.75
CA ASN A 161 -2.00 29.28 -0.36
C ASN A 161 -3.24 30.12 -0.05
N PHE A 162 -3.63 30.22 1.22
CA PHE A 162 -4.89 30.85 1.61
C PHE A 162 -4.74 31.97 2.64
N GLU A 163 -3.58 32.09 3.29
CA GLU A 163 -3.34 33.08 4.34
C GLU A 163 -2.15 34.01 4.06
N GLY A 164 -1.37 33.74 3.01
CA GLY A 164 -0.18 34.51 2.67
C GLY A 164 0.92 34.43 3.73
N ARG A 165 0.92 33.37 4.54
CA ARG A 165 1.93 33.12 5.57
C ARG A 165 2.79 31.93 5.17
N SER A 166 4.10 32.04 5.36
CA SER A 166 5.02 30.92 5.23
C SER A 166 6.01 30.96 6.39
N ASP A 167 6.14 29.86 7.14
CA ASP A 167 7.24 29.67 8.09
C ASP A 167 8.36 28.85 7.41
N PRO A 168 9.59 29.38 7.30
CA PRO A 168 10.67 28.68 6.60
C PRO A 168 11.05 27.32 7.22
N ALA A 169 10.94 27.15 8.53
CA ALA A 169 11.27 25.89 9.19
C ALA A 169 10.17 24.85 8.95
N ALA A 170 8.90 25.25 9.06
CA ALA A 170 7.77 24.38 8.74
C ALA A 170 7.72 24.00 7.25
N ALA A 171 8.04 24.95 6.35
CA ALA A 171 8.15 24.68 4.92
C ALA A 171 9.23 23.63 4.62
N ARG A 172 10.40 23.74 5.27
CA ARG A 172 11.47 22.76 5.11
C ARG A 172 11.09 21.38 5.62
N ALA A 173 10.43 21.29 6.78
CA ALA A 173 9.94 20.01 7.31
C ALA A 173 8.87 19.39 6.37
N ALA A 174 7.95 20.21 5.86
CA ALA A 174 6.95 19.76 4.90
C ALA A 174 7.55 19.29 3.56
N ALA A 175 8.69 19.84 3.16
CA ALA A 175 9.36 19.46 1.91
C ALA A 175 9.90 18.02 1.93
N GLU A 176 10.21 17.47 3.11
CA GLU A 176 10.59 16.07 3.25
C GLU A 176 9.42 15.11 2.99
N LEU A 177 8.18 15.59 3.16
CA LEU A 177 6.95 14.81 2.93
C LEU A 177 6.44 14.93 1.49
N PHE A 178 6.51 16.13 0.91
CA PHE A 178 6.04 16.41 -0.45
C PHE A 178 7.18 16.36 -1.47
N VAL A 179 7.89 15.23 -1.53
CA VAL A 179 8.81 14.97 -2.64
C VAL A 179 8.02 15.05 -3.94
N THR A 180 8.34 16.03 -4.78
CA THR A 180 7.64 16.24 -6.05
C THR A 180 8.01 15.13 -7.02
N SER A 181 7.09 14.75 -7.92
CA SER A 181 7.42 13.86 -9.04
C SER A 181 8.63 14.34 -9.85
N ALA A 182 8.89 15.65 -9.88
CA ALA A 182 10.08 16.24 -10.49
C ALA A 182 11.38 15.93 -9.72
N ALA A 183 11.35 15.91 -8.39
CA ALA A 183 12.47 15.49 -7.55
C ALA A 183 12.69 13.96 -7.63
N ASP A 184 11.60 13.19 -7.64
CA ASP A 184 11.64 11.73 -7.83
C ASP A 184 12.17 11.33 -9.20
N ALA A 185 11.81 12.02 -10.29
CA ALA A 185 12.30 11.74 -11.64
C ALA A 185 13.82 11.98 -11.79
N GLN A 186 14.42 12.74 -10.87
CA GLN A 186 15.86 12.97 -10.81
C GLN A 186 16.57 11.98 -9.87
N ASN A 187 15.81 11.15 -9.15
CA ASN A 187 16.35 10.16 -8.23
C ASN A 187 16.89 8.95 -9.04
N PRO A 188 18.14 8.51 -8.81
CA PRO A 188 18.73 7.36 -9.52
C PRO A 188 18.00 6.02 -9.29
N PHE A 189 16.97 5.98 -8.44
CA PHE A 189 16.21 4.79 -8.07
C PHE A 189 14.76 4.76 -8.56
N THR A 190 14.26 5.76 -9.29
CA THR A 190 12.92 5.70 -9.92
C THR A 190 13.00 5.23 -11.38
N VAL A 191 11.84 4.88 -11.95
CA VAL A 191 11.59 4.18 -13.24
C VAL A 191 12.81 4.08 -14.16
N PRO A 192 13.23 2.88 -14.60
CA PRO A 192 14.54 2.69 -15.20
C PRO A 192 14.73 3.60 -16.42
N ALA A 193 15.75 4.46 -16.35
CA ALA A 193 16.26 5.14 -17.53
C ALA A 193 16.55 4.11 -18.65
N PRO A 194 16.32 4.47 -19.93
CA PRO A 194 16.65 3.60 -21.05
C PRO A 194 18.10 3.10 -20.94
N GLY A 195 18.29 1.76 -20.86
CA GLY A 195 19.61 1.13 -20.74
C GLY A 195 19.92 0.50 -19.38
N LEU A 196 19.09 0.68 -18.35
CA LEU A 196 19.23 -0.04 -17.08
C LEU A 196 18.80 -1.52 -17.24
N ARG A 197 19.78 -2.43 -17.13
CA ARG A 197 19.57 -3.90 -17.16
C ARG A 197 19.09 -4.48 -15.82
N ARG A 198 19.02 -3.68 -14.77
CA ARG A 198 18.58 -4.10 -13.42
C ARG A 198 17.47 -3.17 -12.94
N VAL A 199 16.28 -3.73 -12.80
CA VAL A 199 15.17 -3.11 -12.09
C VAL A 199 15.13 -3.74 -10.71
N SER A 200 15.49 -2.98 -9.67
CA SER A 200 15.37 -3.40 -8.27
C SER A 200 13.98 -3.08 -7.73
N ASP A 201 12.94 -3.51 -8.45
CA ASP A 201 11.56 -3.34 -7.99
C ASP A 201 11.03 -4.68 -7.47
N ALA A 202 11.39 -4.99 -6.23
CA ALA A 202 10.91 -6.18 -5.53
C ALA A 202 9.38 -6.17 -5.37
N PHE A 203 8.76 -4.99 -5.30
CA PHE A 203 7.32 -4.84 -5.22
C PHE A 203 6.65 -5.32 -6.51
N ALA A 204 7.02 -4.78 -7.67
CA ALA A 204 6.46 -5.23 -8.94
C ALA A 204 6.76 -6.71 -9.22
N GLY A 205 7.98 -7.16 -8.87
CA GLY A 205 8.38 -8.56 -8.99
C GLY A 205 7.41 -9.54 -8.31
N VAL A 206 7.10 -9.28 -7.04
CA VAL A 206 6.22 -10.13 -6.23
C VAL A 206 4.75 -9.88 -6.58
N ALA A 207 4.31 -8.62 -6.56
CA ALA A 207 2.91 -8.27 -6.78
C ALA A 207 2.43 -8.78 -8.15
N CYS A 208 3.21 -8.59 -9.21
CA CYS A 208 2.78 -9.03 -10.53
C CYS A 208 2.91 -10.55 -10.74
N ALA A 209 3.85 -11.22 -10.06
CA ALA A 209 3.94 -12.69 -10.10
C ALA A 209 2.81 -13.38 -9.32
N ASP A 210 2.37 -12.79 -8.21
CA ASP A 210 1.35 -13.40 -7.35
C ASP A 210 -0.08 -13.10 -7.80
N THR A 211 -0.28 -11.95 -8.45
CA THR A 211 -1.62 -11.41 -8.69
C THR A 211 -2.02 -11.52 -10.16
N ARG A 212 -3.25 -11.97 -10.40
CA ARG A 212 -3.86 -11.94 -11.72
C ARG A 212 -4.55 -10.59 -11.91
N ASN A 213 -4.18 -9.86 -12.96
CA ASN A 213 -4.71 -8.52 -13.25
C ASN A 213 -5.17 -8.41 -14.70
N PRO A 214 -5.98 -7.37 -15.03
CA PRO A 214 -6.22 -7.00 -16.42
C PRO A 214 -4.92 -6.74 -17.17
N ARG A 215 -4.83 -7.21 -18.41
CA ARG A 215 -3.63 -7.01 -19.26
C ARG A 215 -3.66 -5.71 -20.07
N ASP A 216 -4.83 -5.13 -20.25
CA ASP A 216 -5.02 -3.88 -20.99
C ASP A 216 -5.10 -2.68 -20.04
N LEU A 217 -4.43 -1.59 -20.39
CA LEU A 217 -4.43 -0.36 -19.58
C LEU A 217 -5.82 0.32 -19.52
N ALA A 218 -6.73 0.00 -20.45
CA ALA A 218 -8.09 0.54 -20.44
C ALA A 218 -8.87 0.08 -19.21
N SER A 219 -8.76 -1.19 -18.83
CA SER A 219 -9.35 -1.75 -17.61
C SER A 219 -8.78 -1.09 -16.34
N TRP A 220 -7.47 -0.81 -16.30
CA TRP A 220 -6.85 -0.07 -15.20
C TRP A 220 -7.38 1.36 -15.09
N SER A 221 -7.49 2.07 -16.22
CA SER A 221 -8.07 3.41 -16.28
C SER A 221 -9.54 3.43 -15.83
N GLN A 222 -10.33 2.44 -16.25
CA GLN A 222 -11.73 2.30 -15.85
C GLN A 222 -11.84 2.03 -14.34
N ALA A 223 -11.05 1.12 -13.79
CA ALA A 223 -11.01 0.84 -12.37
C ALA A 223 -10.59 2.07 -11.56
N ALA A 224 -9.57 2.80 -12.03
CA ALA A 224 -9.12 4.05 -11.41
C ALA A 224 -10.26 5.06 -11.34
N ARG A 225 -10.88 5.40 -12.47
CA ARG A 225 -12.02 6.33 -12.52
C ARG A 225 -13.19 5.87 -11.65
N LYS A 226 -13.46 4.56 -11.59
CA LYS A 226 -14.55 3.99 -10.80
C LYS A 226 -14.32 4.21 -9.31
N GLN A 227 -13.15 3.85 -8.80
CA GLN A 227 -12.83 3.96 -7.38
C GLN A 227 -12.56 5.41 -6.95
N ASP A 228 -11.95 6.22 -7.81
CA ASP A 228 -11.61 7.61 -7.51
C ASP A 228 -12.84 8.49 -7.24
N ARG A 229 -14.01 8.12 -7.78
CA ARG A 229 -15.29 8.77 -7.42
C ARG A 229 -15.63 8.66 -5.93
N SER A 230 -15.23 7.56 -5.29
CA SER A 230 -15.48 7.32 -3.86
C SER A 230 -14.28 7.65 -2.99
N TYR A 231 -13.07 7.51 -3.52
CA TYR A 231 -11.81 7.70 -2.80
C TYR A 231 -10.84 8.59 -3.60
N PRO A 232 -11.16 9.89 -3.77
CA PRO A 232 -10.45 10.77 -4.69
C PRO A 232 -8.95 10.88 -4.41
N GLY A 233 -8.15 10.76 -5.46
CA GLY A 233 -6.70 10.78 -5.43
C GLY A 233 -6.09 9.45 -5.01
N PHE A 234 -6.47 8.96 -3.82
CA PHE A 234 -5.83 7.78 -3.22
C PHE A 234 -6.08 6.49 -4.01
N ALA A 235 -7.30 6.27 -4.52
CA ALA A 235 -7.57 5.12 -5.37
C ALA A 235 -6.75 5.17 -6.66
N LEU A 236 -6.69 6.34 -7.31
CA LEU A 236 -5.89 6.55 -8.51
C LEU A 236 -4.42 6.23 -8.26
N ARG A 237 -3.84 6.73 -7.15
CA ARG A 237 -2.44 6.48 -6.78
C ARG A 237 -2.13 4.99 -6.64
N TRP A 238 -2.95 4.25 -5.90
CA TRP A 238 -2.76 2.81 -5.68
C TRP A 238 -2.98 1.98 -6.94
N ILE A 239 -3.94 2.35 -7.78
CA ILE A 239 -4.20 1.62 -9.03
C ILE A 239 -3.04 1.81 -10.01
N TRP A 240 -2.54 3.04 -10.17
CA TRP A 240 -1.40 3.26 -11.07
C TRP A 240 -0.08 2.70 -10.55
N LEU A 241 0.09 2.58 -9.23
CA LEU A 241 1.24 1.88 -8.65
C LEU A 241 1.30 0.40 -9.08
N GLY A 242 0.15 -0.25 -9.25
CA GLY A 242 0.07 -1.64 -9.70
C GLY A 242 0.11 -1.83 -11.22
N ALA A 243 -0.06 -0.76 -12.00
CA ALA A 243 -0.22 -0.82 -13.46
C ALA A 243 0.92 -1.52 -14.24
N PRO A 244 2.19 -1.55 -13.76
CA PRO A 244 3.23 -2.38 -14.38
C PRO A 244 2.83 -3.86 -14.54
N CYS A 245 1.92 -4.37 -13.70
CA CYS A 245 1.43 -5.74 -13.80
C CYS A 245 0.60 -6.03 -15.06
N ALA A 246 0.13 -5.02 -15.78
CA ALA A 246 -0.62 -5.20 -17.03
C ALA A 246 0.24 -5.89 -18.11
N GLY A 247 1.52 -5.51 -18.19
CA GLY A 247 2.49 -6.01 -19.16
C GLY A 247 3.46 -7.05 -18.61
N TRP A 248 3.26 -7.54 -17.38
CA TRP A 248 4.25 -8.38 -16.72
C TRP A 248 4.43 -9.74 -17.42
N PRO A 249 5.64 -10.09 -17.87
CA PRO A 249 5.90 -11.35 -18.55
C PRO A 249 5.94 -12.49 -17.53
N GLY A 250 5.00 -13.43 -17.65
CA GLY A 250 4.95 -14.61 -16.79
C GLY A 250 3.82 -14.54 -15.77
N GLY A 251 2.73 -15.25 -16.08
CA GLY A 251 1.82 -15.75 -15.06
C GLY A 251 2.20 -17.20 -14.84
N ASP A 252 3.12 -17.47 -13.91
CA ASP A 252 3.44 -18.84 -13.58
C ASP A 252 2.16 -19.51 -13.08
N GLY A 253 1.75 -20.59 -13.74
CA GLY A 253 0.66 -21.48 -13.31
C GLY A 253 0.89 -22.12 -11.94
N ARG A 254 1.93 -21.72 -11.20
CA ARG A 254 2.24 -22.04 -9.81
C ARG A 254 1.48 -21.12 -8.86
N CYS A 255 0.18 -20.90 -9.10
CA CYS A 255 -0.68 -20.31 -8.07
C CYS A 255 -0.58 -21.20 -6.82
N LEU A 256 -0.38 -20.58 -5.65
CA LEU A 256 -0.39 -21.26 -4.37
C LEU A 256 -1.64 -22.14 -4.24
N PRO A 257 -1.54 -23.32 -3.60
CA PRO A 257 -2.70 -24.13 -3.28
C PRO A 257 -3.70 -23.30 -2.45
N ARG A 258 -5.00 -23.64 -2.57
CA ARG A 258 -6.08 -22.93 -1.88
C ARG A 258 -5.76 -22.75 -0.38
N PRO A 259 -6.10 -21.60 0.23
CA PRO A 259 -5.88 -21.39 1.66
C PRO A 259 -6.53 -22.50 2.47
N VAL A 260 -5.85 -22.94 3.54
CA VAL A 260 -6.39 -23.91 4.51
C VAL A 260 -7.68 -23.34 5.09
N ARG A 261 -8.83 -23.96 4.79
CA ARG A 261 -10.08 -23.65 5.50
C ARG A 261 -9.97 -24.23 6.89
N GLY A 262 -10.26 -23.44 7.91
CA GLY A 262 -10.23 -23.85 9.32
C GLY A 262 -11.21 -24.98 9.72
N GLN A 263 -11.85 -25.65 8.77
CA GLN A 263 -12.81 -26.74 8.99
C GLN A 263 -12.27 -28.14 8.62
N ASP A 264 -11.10 -28.26 8.00
CA ASP A 264 -10.55 -29.58 7.59
C ASP A 264 -9.75 -30.30 8.70
N ARG A 265 -9.96 -29.93 9.97
CA ARG A 265 -9.55 -30.77 11.10
C ARG A 265 -10.70 -31.72 11.44
N GLN A 266 -10.81 -32.81 10.70
CA GLN A 266 -11.42 -34.00 11.29
C GLN A 266 -10.47 -34.55 12.36
N PRO A 267 -10.90 -34.72 13.62
CA PRO A 267 -10.09 -35.42 14.59
C PRO A 267 -9.97 -36.88 14.15
N GLY A 268 -8.74 -37.34 13.90
CA GLY A 268 -8.47 -38.76 13.64
C GLY A 268 -8.97 -39.64 14.80
N PRO A 269 -9.30 -40.92 14.54
CA PRO A 269 -9.86 -41.80 15.56
C PRO A 269 -8.84 -41.96 16.69
N GLY A 270 -9.24 -41.51 17.89
CA GLY A 270 -8.43 -41.63 19.09
C GLY A 270 -8.16 -43.09 19.41
N HIS A 271 -6.88 -43.48 19.42
CA HIS A 271 -6.45 -44.70 20.08
C HIS A 271 -6.64 -44.52 21.59
N ARG A 272 -7.69 -45.14 22.12
CA ARG A 272 -7.79 -45.46 23.54
C ARG A 272 -6.69 -46.47 23.87
N GLN A 273 -5.75 -46.11 24.73
CA GLN A 273 -5.00 -47.11 25.51
C GLN A 273 -5.83 -47.43 26.76
N PRO A 274 -6.05 -48.71 27.10
CA PRO A 274 -6.67 -49.09 28.35
C PRO A 274 -5.65 -49.05 29.50
N LEU A 275 -6.09 -48.40 30.58
CA LEU A 275 -5.67 -48.42 32.00
C LEU A 275 -4.20 -48.75 32.33
#